data_AF-A0A7R9Z7U7-F1
#
_entry.id   AF-A0A7R9Z7U7-F1
#
_cell.length_a   1.000
_cell.length_b   1.000
_cell.length_c   1.000
_cell.angle_alpha   90.00
_cell.angle_beta   90.00
_cell.angle_gamma   90.00
#
_symmetry.space_group_name_H-M   'P 1'
#
loop_
_entity.id
_entity.type
_entity.pdbx_description
1 polymer ?
#
loop_
_entity_poly.entity_id
_entity_poly.type
_entity_poly.pdbx_seq_one_letter_code
_entity_poly.pdbx_strand_id
1 'polypeptide(L)'
;ATVEWLSKQPWCDGHVGMTGVSYLGLCAWAAMREEVPALKAVAPVLAATDLYNVMFGRGGSGAAHVELLFRWSHLVMHLMNKPYGMIEAIPNFFMGTGEKLRSAYKHAPLREADTKFLCPDREPLEWFQDGFAHPLGTEPF
;
A
#
# COMPACT_ATOMS: atom_id res chain seq x y z
N ALA A 1 -3.73 14.64 14.14
CA ALA A 1 -5.08 15.16 13.86
C ALA A 1 -6.20 14.20 14.29
N THR A 2 -6.42 13.06 13.63
CA THR A 2 -7.58 12.17 13.93
C THR A 2 -7.60 11.65 15.37
N VAL A 3 -6.47 11.20 15.90
CA VAL A 3 -6.35 10.72 17.29
C VAL A 3 -6.68 11.81 18.30
N GLU A 4 -6.22 13.05 18.05
CA GLU A 4 -6.49 14.20 18.90
C GLU A 4 -7.96 14.64 18.84
N TRP A 5 -8.58 14.55 17.67
CA TRP A 5 -10.02 14.76 17.54
C TRP A 5 -10.80 13.69 18.32
N LEU A 6 -10.42 12.41 18.18
CA LEU A 6 -11.03 11.30 18.91
C LEU A 6 -10.95 11.50 20.42
N SER A 7 -9.81 11.93 20.94
CA SER A 7 -9.61 12.15 22.38
C SER A 7 -10.44 13.28 22.98
N LYS A 8 -11.04 14.14 22.15
CA LYS A 8 -11.90 15.26 22.58
C LYS A 8 -13.40 14.92 22.54
N GLN A 9 -13.77 13.73 22.07
CA GLN A 9 -15.17 13.34 21.96
C GLN A 9 -15.76 13.01 23.34
N PRO A 10 -17.06 13.32 23.60
CA PRO A 10 -17.67 13.16 24.93
C PRO A 10 -17.73 11.71 25.43
N TRP A 11 -17.55 10.74 24.53
CA TRP A 11 -17.55 9.31 24.81
C TRP A 11 -16.13 8.71 24.91
N CYS A 12 -15.09 9.52 24.71
CA CYS A 12 -13.70 9.10 24.87
C CYS A 12 -13.17 9.64 26.20
N ASP A 13 -12.46 8.80 26.96
CA ASP A 13 -11.81 9.16 28.22
C ASP A 13 -10.45 9.86 28.03
N GLY A 14 -10.17 10.33 26.80
CA GLY A 14 -8.92 10.98 26.43
C GLY A 14 -7.76 10.03 26.10
N HIS A 15 -7.94 8.71 26.21
CA HIS A 15 -6.90 7.71 25.93
C HIS A 15 -7.25 6.92 24.67
N VAL A 16 -6.34 6.92 23.69
CA VAL A 16 -6.55 6.24 22.40
C VAL A 16 -5.46 5.21 22.17
N GLY A 17 -5.85 4.03 21.72
CA GLY A 17 -4.96 2.99 21.22
C GLY A 17 -5.18 2.74 19.73
N MET A 18 -4.13 2.31 19.01
CA MET A 18 -4.24 1.91 17.61
C MET A 18 -3.78 0.47 17.42
N THR A 19 -4.51 -0.29 16.61
CA THR A 19 -4.14 -1.64 16.17
C THR A 19 -4.62 -1.84 14.74
N GLY A 20 -4.03 -2.79 14.03
CA GLY A 20 -4.40 -3.10 12.66
C GLY A 20 -3.42 -4.03 11.98
N VAL A 21 -3.94 -4.76 10.99
CA VAL A 21 -3.14 -5.68 10.17
C VAL A 21 -2.62 -4.95 8.93
N SER A 22 -1.38 -5.24 8.52
CA SER A 22 -0.82 -4.78 7.24
C SER A 22 -0.86 -3.25 7.11
N TYR A 23 -1.53 -2.70 6.11
CA TYR A 23 -1.65 -1.25 5.88
C TYR A 23 -2.20 -0.49 7.10
N LEU A 24 -3.12 -1.08 7.85
CA LEU A 24 -3.64 -0.47 9.07
C LEU A 24 -2.58 -0.40 10.19
N GLY A 25 -1.67 -1.38 10.23
CA GLY A 25 -0.51 -1.34 11.11
C GLY A 25 0.52 -0.31 10.67
N LEU A 26 0.68 -0.07 9.36
CA LEU A 26 1.51 1.04 8.84
C LEU A 26 0.98 2.40 9.30
N CYS A 27 -0.35 2.60 9.23
CA CYS A 27 -0.98 3.81 9.75
C CYS A 27 -0.73 3.99 11.26
N ALA A 28 -0.71 2.89 12.02
CA ALA A 28 -0.42 2.94 13.44
C ALA A 28 1.06 3.30 13.72
N TRP A 29 2.01 2.77 12.95
CA TRP A 29 3.42 3.20 12.99
C TRP A 29 3.56 4.69 12.63
N ALA A 30 2.91 5.13 11.55
CA ALA A 30 2.95 6.51 11.10
C ALA A 30 2.40 7.49 12.15
N ALA A 31 1.32 7.10 12.85
CA ALA A 31 0.72 7.92 13.90
C ALA A 31 1.65 8.18 15.08
N MET A 32 2.66 7.33 15.32
CA MET A 32 3.66 7.54 16.38
C MET A 32 4.75 8.54 16.01
N ARG A 33 4.87 8.93 14.72
CA ARG A 33 5.82 9.99 14.33
C ARG A 33 5.37 11.36 14.81
N GLU A 34 4.07 11.54 14.94
CA GLU A 34 3.45 12.71 15.56
C GLU A 34 3.42 12.47 17.06
N GLU A 35 4.03 13.35 17.86
CA GLU A 35 3.94 13.29 19.32
C GLU A 35 2.51 13.64 19.77
N VAL A 36 1.59 12.68 19.72
CA VAL A 36 0.19 12.86 20.11
C VAL A 36 -0.02 12.36 21.55
N PRO A 37 -0.16 13.23 22.57
CA PRO A 37 -0.21 12.81 23.96
C PRO A 37 -1.36 11.86 24.29
N ALA A 38 -2.46 11.91 23.53
CA ALA A 38 -3.61 11.03 23.68
C ALA A 38 -3.37 9.61 23.15
N LEU A 39 -2.38 9.37 22.29
CA LEU A 39 -2.03 8.04 21.79
C LEU A 39 -1.21 7.31 22.85
N LYS A 40 -1.82 6.31 23.50
CA LYS A 40 -1.22 5.61 24.65
C LYS A 40 -0.60 4.26 24.31
N ALA A 41 -1.08 3.63 23.24
CA ALA A 41 -0.60 2.33 22.83
C ALA A 41 -0.77 2.10 21.33
N VAL A 42 0.18 1.39 20.73
CA VAL A 42 0.13 0.92 19.35
C VAL A 42 0.49 -0.55 19.30
N ALA A 43 -0.38 -1.37 18.71
CA ALA A 43 -0.21 -2.82 18.55
C ALA A 43 -0.40 -3.22 17.08
N PRO A 44 0.61 -3.00 16.21
CA PRO A 44 0.53 -3.28 14.79
C PRO A 44 0.77 -4.78 14.51
N VAL A 45 0.04 -5.34 13.55
CA VAL A 45 0.10 -6.76 13.19
C VAL A 45 0.56 -6.90 11.74
N LEU A 46 1.59 -7.70 11.47
CA LEU A 46 2.12 -7.93 10.11
C LEU A 46 2.40 -6.63 9.32
N ALA A 47 2.99 -5.63 9.99
CA ALA A 47 3.31 -4.33 9.40
C ALA A 47 4.81 -4.05 9.50
N ALA A 48 5.31 -3.24 8.57
CA ALA A 48 6.72 -2.86 8.49
C ALA A 48 6.92 -1.38 8.83
N THR A 49 8.08 -1.03 9.35
CA THR A 49 8.52 0.37 9.52
C THR A 49 9.36 0.86 8.34
N ASP A 50 9.86 -0.07 7.52
CA ASP A 50 10.68 0.19 6.33
C ASP A 50 9.95 -0.37 5.10
N LEU A 51 9.18 0.51 4.46
CA LEU A 51 8.44 0.16 3.23
C LEU A 51 9.37 -0.04 2.03
N TYR A 52 10.52 0.62 2.00
CA TYR A 52 11.47 0.49 0.89
C TYR A 52 11.97 -0.95 0.78
N ASN A 53 12.45 -1.53 1.89
CA ASN A 53 12.90 -2.92 1.91
C ASN A 53 11.77 -3.94 1.66
N VAL A 54 10.50 -3.58 1.94
CA VAL A 54 9.34 -4.41 1.59
C VAL A 54 9.05 -4.40 0.09
N MET A 55 9.24 -3.25 -0.57
CA MET A 55 8.92 -3.07 -1.99
C MET A 55 10.09 -3.38 -2.93
N PHE A 56 11.34 -3.23 -2.50
CA PHE A 56 12.54 -3.36 -3.34
C PHE A 56 13.56 -4.40 -2.83
N GLY A 57 13.12 -5.27 -1.92
CA GLY A 57 13.90 -6.39 -1.40
C GLY A 57 14.80 -6.04 -0.22
N ARG A 58 15.06 -7.06 0.60
CA ARG A 58 15.91 -6.95 1.80
C ARG A 58 17.36 -6.69 1.42
N GLY A 59 17.95 -5.64 1.99
CA GLY A 59 19.37 -5.33 1.86
C GLY A 59 19.72 -4.47 0.66
N GLY A 60 18.74 -3.77 0.08
CA GLY A 60 18.99 -2.83 -1.02
C GLY A 60 19.43 -3.53 -2.31
N SER A 61 18.95 -4.76 -2.57
CA SER A 61 19.17 -5.40 -3.86
C SER A 61 18.60 -4.58 -5.03
N GLY A 62 17.69 -3.64 -4.74
CA GLY A 62 17.06 -2.74 -5.71
C GLY A 62 16.03 -3.45 -6.60
N ALA A 63 15.88 -4.76 -6.46
CA ALA A 63 14.94 -5.55 -7.24
C ALA A 63 13.53 -5.36 -6.70
N ALA A 64 12.69 -4.66 -7.46
CA ALA A 64 11.29 -4.47 -7.14
C ALA A 64 10.58 -5.82 -6.91
N HIS A 65 9.85 -5.93 -5.79
CA HIS A 65 8.86 -6.97 -5.53
C HIS A 65 7.64 -6.72 -6.42
N VAL A 66 7.84 -6.88 -7.73
CA VAL A 66 6.85 -6.63 -8.76
C VAL A 66 5.53 -7.32 -8.48
N GLU A 67 5.58 -8.56 -7.99
CA GLU A 67 4.37 -9.29 -7.60
C GLU A 67 3.54 -8.55 -6.53
N LEU A 68 4.19 -8.06 -5.47
CA LEU A 68 3.52 -7.33 -4.39
C LEU A 68 2.96 -5.99 -4.89
N LEU A 69 3.76 -5.24 -5.65
CA LEU A 69 3.36 -3.95 -6.24
C LEU A 69 2.11 -4.11 -7.11
N PHE A 70 2.11 -5.09 -8.01
CA PHE A 70 1.00 -5.35 -8.92
C PHE A 70 -0.26 -5.85 -8.20
N ARG A 71 -0.12 -6.81 -7.27
CA ARG A 71 -1.25 -7.33 -6.50
C ARG A 71 -1.87 -6.21 -5.67
N TRP A 72 -1.06 -5.39 -5.01
CA TRP A 72 -1.53 -4.27 -4.21
C TRP A 72 -2.25 -3.21 -5.05
N SER A 73 -1.66 -2.78 -6.17
CA SER A 73 -2.31 -1.86 -7.11
C SER A 73 -3.65 -2.40 -7.60
N HIS A 74 -3.69 -3.68 -8.01
CA HIS A 74 -4.93 -4.33 -8.41
C HIS A 74 -5.97 -4.29 -7.29
N LEU A 75 -5.58 -4.59 -6.04
CA LEU A 75 -6.46 -4.56 -4.89
C LEU A 75 -7.07 -3.18 -4.67
N VAL A 76 -6.23 -2.17 -4.50
CA VAL A 76 -6.66 -0.80 -4.18
C VAL A 76 -7.56 -0.25 -5.28
N MET A 77 -7.17 -0.45 -6.55
CA MET A 77 -7.94 0.07 -7.68
C MET A 77 -9.31 -0.60 -7.82
N HIS A 78 -9.42 -1.90 -7.54
CA HIS A 78 -10.71 -2.58 -7.58
C HIS A 78 -11.59 -2.18 -6.39
N LEU A 79 -11.01 -2.01 -5.19
CA LEU A 79 -11.73 -1.52 -4.01
C LEU A 79 -12.30 -0.11 -4.21
N MET A 80 -11.55 0.77 -4.86
CA MET A 80 -11.95 2.17 -5.06
C MET A 80 -13.01 2.35 -6.16
N ASN A 81 -13.03 1.48 -7.18
CA ASN A 81 -13.67 1.81 -8.45
C ASN A 81 -14.77 0.85 -8.90
N LYS A 82 -14.93 -0.30 -8.24
CA LYS A 82 -15.98 -1.26 -8.57
C LYS A 82 -16.90 -1.49 -7.36
N PRO A 83 -18.23 -1.41 -7.51
CA PRO A 83 -19.13 -1.93 -6.49
C PRO A 83 -18.84 -3.43 -6.32
N TYR A 84 -18.57 -3.85 -5.09
CA TYR A 84 -18.14 -5.21 -4.74
C TYR A 84 -16.76 -5.63 -5.30
N GLY A 85 -15.90 -4.67 -5.67
CA GLY A 85 -14.54 -4.96 -6.13
C GLY A 85 -13.74 -5.83 -5.16
N MET A 86 -14.07 -5.79 -3.86
CA MET A 86 -13.52 -6.68 -2.83
C MET A 86 -13.67 -8.18 -3.12
N ILE A 87 -14.76 -8.62 -3.77
CA ILE A 87 -15.03 -10.03 -4.06
C ILE A 87 -14.01 -10.57 -5.07
N GLU A 88 -13.66 -9.79 -6.08
CA GLU A 88 -12.65 -10.13 -7.08
C GLU A 88 -11.23 -9.89 -6.54
N ALA A 89 -11.04 -8.76 -5.85
CA ALA A 89 -9.72 -8.25 -5.56
C ALA A 89 -9.03 -8.92 -4.37
N ILE A 90 -9.77 -9.28 -3.32
CA ILE A 90 -9.19 -9.93 -2.13
C ILE A 90 -8.64 -11.32 -2.46
N PRO A 91 -9.39 -12.22 -3.15
CA PRO A 91 -8.84 -13.52 -3.54
C PRO A 91 -7.62 -13.39 -4.44
N ASN A 92 -7.66 -12.53 -5.47
CA ASN A 92 -6.51 -12.30 -6.35
C ASN A 92 -5.31 -11.75 -5.57
N PHE A 93 -5.55 -10.86 -4.60
CA PHE A 93 -4.49 -10.32 -3.74
C PHE A 93 -3.86 -11.36 -2.83
N PHE A 94 -4.57 -12.38 -2.32
CA PHE A 94 -4.00 -13.37 -1.39
C PHE A 94 -3.54 -14.66 -2.06
N MET A 95 -4.22 -15.09 -3.12
CA MET A 95 -3.91 -16.32 -3.83
C MET A 95 -2.91 -16.10 -4.98
N GLY A 96 -2.69 -14.86 -5.41
CA GLY A 96 -1.78 -14.55 -6.54
C GLY A 96 -2.30 -15.10 -7.87
N THR A 97 -3.59 -15.39 -7.94
CA THR A 97 -4.24 -16.04 -9.08
C THR A 97 -4.82 -15.01 -10.04
N GLY A 98 -4.87 -15.34 -11.32
CA GLY A 98 -5.55 -14.56 -12.36
C GLY A 98 -4.68 -14.31 -13.60
N GLU A 99 -5.26 -14.53 -14.78
CA GLU A 99 -4.57 -14.32 -16.06
C GLU A 99 -4.09 -12.88 -16.23
N LYS A 100 -4.84 -11.89 -15.71
CA LYS A 100 -4.44 -10.48 -15.76
C LYS A 100 -3.15 -10.21 -15.00
N LEU A 101 -3.02 -10.71 -13.77
CA LEU A 101 -1.78 -10.57 -12.98
C LEU A 101 -0.63 -11.31 -13.65
N ARG A 102 -0.86 -12.54 -14.14
CA ARG A 102 0.16 -13.31 -14.86
C ARG A 102 0.62 -12.61 -16.14
N SER A 103 -0.29 -11.96 -16.86
CA SER A 103 0.01 -11.20 -18.07
C SER A 103 0.77 -9.92 -17.74
N ALA A 104 0.39 -9.21 -16.67
CA ALA A 104 1.12 -8.05 -16.17
C ALA A 104 2.57 -8.38 -15.81
N TYR A 105 2.80 -9.49 -15.09
CA TYR A 105 4.15 -9.94 -14.70
C TYR A 105 5.06 -10.27 -15.88
N LYS A 106 4.49 -10.73 -16.99
CA LYS A 106 5.23 -11.13 -18.20
C LYS A 106 5.37 -9.99 -19.21
N HIS A 107 4.78 -8.84 -18.94
CA HIS A 107 4.79 -7.73 -19.89
C HIS A 107 6.11 -6.96 -19.84
N ALA A 108 6.62 -6.61 -21.02
CA ALA A 108 7.76 -5.72 -21.19
C ALA A 108 7.40 -4.59 -22.17
N PRO A 109 7.75 -3.32 -21.88
CA PRO A 109 8.40 -2.87 -20.64
C PRO A 109 7.44 -2.88 -19.44
N LEU A 110 7.93 -3.22 -18.25
CA LEU A 110 7.09 -3.37 -17.04
C LEU A 110 6.33 -2.10 -16.65
N ARG A 111 6.88 -0.92 -16.98
CA ARG A 111 6.27 0.38 -16.71
C ARG A 111 4.91 0.60 -17.38
N GLU A 112 4.58 -0.17 -18.43
CA GLU A 112 3.30 -0.06 -19.15
C GLU A 112 2.23 -1.01 -18.58
N ALA A 113 2.60 -1.85 -17.61
CA ALA A 113 1.69 -2.87 -17.10
C ALA A 113 0.48 -2.29 -16.34
N ASP A 114 0.61 -1.08 -15.79
CA ASP A 114 -0.51 -0.34 -15.20
C ASP A 114 -1.61 -0.06 -16.22
N THR A 115 -1.27 0.59 -17.33
CA THR A 115 -2.19 0.99 -18.41
C THR A 115 -2.69 -0.19 -19.25
N LYS A 116 -2.03 -1.34 -19.24
CA LYS A 116 -2.44 -2.50 -20.06
C LYS A 116 -3.22 -3.55 -19.28
N PHE A 117 -2.94 -3.71 -17.99
CA PHE A 117 -3.47 -4.85 -17.23
C PHE A 117 -4.11 -4.48 -15.90
N LEU A 118 -3.59 -3.46 -15.19
CA LEU A 118 -4.11 -3.09 -13.87
C LEU A 118 -5.27 -2.10 -13.95
N CYS A 119 -5.13 -1.07 -14.80
CA CYS A 119 -6.00 0.08 -14.91
C CYS A 119 -6.15 0.55 -16.37
N PRO A 120 -6.60 -0.31 -17.31
CA PRO A 120 -6.62 0.04 -18.72
C PRO A 120 -7.60 1.16 -19.09
N ASP A 121 -8.62 1.39 -18.27
CA ASP A 121 -9.64 2.42 -18.51
C ASP A 121 -9.35 3.73 -17.77
N ARG A 122 -8.08 3.98 -17.40
CA ARG A 122 -7.66 5.16 -16.63
C ARG A 122 -6.36 5.76 -17.15
N GLU A 123 -6.14 7.00 -16.73
CA GLU A 123 -4.84 7.65 -16.86
C GLU A 123 -3.76 6.80 -16.18
N PRO A 124 -2.52 6.82 -16.74
CA PRO A 124 -1.38 6.14 -16.15
C PRO A 124 -1.21 6.47 -14.67
N LEU A 125 -0.78 5.48 -13.88
CA LEU A 125 -0.42 5.72 -12.51
C LEU A 125 0.95 6.42 -12.49
N GLU A 126 0.95 7.75 -12.36
CA GLU A 126 2.20 8.55 -12.40
C GLU A 126 3.26 8.00 -11.44
N TRP A 127 2.87 7.73 -10.18
CA TRP A 127 3.77 7.15 -9.17
C TRP A 127 4.34 5.78 -9.59
N PHE A 128 3.59 5.01 -10.37
CA PHE A 128 4.00 3.69 -10.84
C PHE A 128 5.04 3.83 -11.95
N GLN A 129 4.75 4.67 -12.95
CA GLN A 129 5.68 4.91 -14.05
C GLN A 129 6.96 5.59 -13.59
N ASP A 130 6.83 6.56 -12.68
CA ASP A 130 7.93 7.27 -12.04
C ASP A 130 8.84 6.32 -11.24
N GLY A 131 8.26 5.45 -10.41
CA GLY A 131 9.05 4.48 -9.64
C GLY A 131 9.85 3.49 -10.50
N PHE A 132 9.36 3.13 -11.69
CA PHE A 132 10.13 2.32 -12.64
C PHE A 132 11.14 3.12 -13.47
N ALA A 133 10.92 4.43 -13.64
CA ALA A 133 11.87 5.33 -14.30
C ALA A 133 13.02 5.75 -13.37
N HIS A 134 12.78 5.76 -12.05
CA HIS A 134 13.70 6.19 -11.00
C HIS A 134 13.93 5.09 -9.94
N PRO A 135 14.51 3.93 -10.33
CA PRO A 135 14.56 2.75 -9.47
C PRO A 135 15.51 2.86 -8.28
N LEU A 136 16.40 3.87 -8.26
CA LEU A 136 17.40 4.01 -7.19
C LEU A 136 16.86 4.80 -5.99
N GLY A 137 15.80 5.60 -6.17
CA GLY A 137 15.25 6.47 -5.12
C GLY A 137 16.24 7.55 -4.64
N THR A 138 17.29 7.81 -5.42
CA THR A 138 18.33 8.82 -5.15
C THR A 138 18.34 9.93 -6.20
N GLU A 139 17.50 9.80 -7.21
CA GLU A 139 17.26 10.77 -8.26
C GLU A 139 16.56 12.02 -7.69
N PRO A 140 16.83 13.23 -8.24
CA PRO A 140 16.16 14.44 -7.80
C PRO A 140 14.67 14.40 -8.19
N PHE A 141 13.79 14.76 -7.24
CA PHE A 141 12.36 15.03 -7.47
C PHE A 141 12.13 16.44 -8.02
#